data_AF-A0A4V2RDM7-F1
#
_entry.id   AF-A0A4V2RDM7-F1
#
_cell.length_a   1.000
_cell.length_b   1.000
_cell.length_c   1.000
_cell.angle_alpha   90.00
_cell.angle_beta   90.00
_cell.angle_gamma   90.00
#
_symmetry.space_group_name_H-M   'P 1'
#
loop_
_entity.id
_entity.type
_entity.pdbx_description
1 polymer ?
#
loop_
_entity_poly.entity_id
_entity_poly.type
_entity_poly.pdbx_seq_one_letter_code
_entity_poly.pdbx_strand_id
1 'polypeptide(L)'
;MRVLILLLTIALSGCASQDSEKLKWFDTDNEAIEYGLKLEDAKQSDVLGEMENGGEHFVVYKDPVPDEDGIAIATVNIAEENGKYAWYRADSYVKITDKNPQHNIRQVSYDTKTHSGRDFLVYAGYTKDESITLETPEGSIQAEIDPSTGIYFSVIPVRE
;
A
#
# COMPACT_ATOMS: atom_id res chain seq x y z
N MET A 1 35.19 29.78 51.03
CA MET A 1 35.01 28.55 50.23
C MET A 1 33.52 28.40 49.96
N ARG A 2 33.02 28.95 48.84
CA ARG A 2 31.60 28.82 48.45
C ARG A 2 31.56 27.90 47.24
N VAL A 3 30.82 26.81 47.42
CA VAL A 3 30.77 25.63 46.57
C VAL A 3 30.26 26.02 45.18
N LEU A 4 31.09 25.72 44.19
CA LEU A 4 30.80 25.68 42.77
C LEU A 4 29.81 24.53 42.54
N ILE A 5 28.54 24.81 42.22
CA ILE A 5 27.60 23.80 41.73
C ILE A 5 27.33 24.10 40.26
N LEU A 6 28.03 23.35 39.41
CA LEU A 6 27.69 23.13 38.00
C LEU A 6 26.24 22.64 37.91
N LEU A 7 25.40 23.35 37.17
CA LEU A 7 24.19 22.81 36.57
C LEU A 7 24.33 22.98 35.06
N LEU A 8 25.16 22.11 34.49
CA LEU A 8 25.24 21.89 33.05
C LEU A 8 24.04 21.02 32.66
N THR A 9 22.88 21.64 32.45
CA THR A 9 21.71 20.96 31.90
C THR A 9 21.97 20.69 30.43
N ILE A 10 22.50 19.49 30.15
CA ILE A 10 22.59 18.94 28.80
C ILE A 10 21.15 18.67 28.34
N ALA A 11 20.59 19.58 27.56
CA ALA A 11 19.40 19.32 26.76
C ALA A 11 19.82 18.41 25.60
N LEU A 12 19.87 17.11 25.86
CA LEU A 12 19.85 16.09 24.81
C LEU A 12 18.45 16.08 24.21
N SER A 13 18.17 17.05 23.34
CA SER A 13 17.09 16.96 22.37
C SER A 13 17.52 15.90 21.35
N GLY A 14 17.38 14.63 21.71
CA GLY A 14 17.43 13.53 20.76
C GLY A 14 16.18 13.61 19.90
N CYS A 15 16.24 14.39 18.81
CA CYS A 15 15.39 14.10 17.66
C CYS A 15 15.81 12.72 17.16
N ALA A 16 15.16 11.69 17.66
CA ALA A 16 15.07 10.44 16.94
C ALA A 16 14.22 10.74 15.71
N SER A 17 14.84 11.29 14.66
CA SER A 17 14.30 11.08 13.32
C SER A 17 14.37 9.59 13.12
N GLN A 18 13.22 8.91 13.14
CA GLN A 18 13.09 7.61 12.50
C GLN A 18 13.73 7.77 11.13
N ASP A 19 14.84 7.08 10.90
CA ASP A 19 15.47 6.98 9.59
C ASP A 19 14.43 6.31 8.69
N SER A 20 13.58 7.12 8.05
CA SER A 20 12.88 6.71 6.85
C SER A 20 13.99 6.49 5.82
N GLU A 21 14.19 5.25 5.38
CA GLU A 21 15.05 5.02 4.23
C GLU A 21 14.65 6.01 3.13
N LYS A 22 15.63 6.77 2.63
CA LYS A 22 15.35 7.83 1.66
C LYS A 22 14.70 7.18 0.44
N LEU A 23 13.50 7.65 0.11
CA LEU A 23 12.75 7.21 -1.06
C LEU A 23 13.63 7.29 -2.31
N LYS A 24 13.68 6.21 -3.10
CA LYS A 24 14.45 6.16 -4.33
C LYS A 24 13.59 6.59 -5.51
N TRP A 25 14.04 7.62 -6.20
CA TRP A 25 13.35 8.25 -7.32
C TRP A 25 13.90 7.79 -8.67
N PHE A 26 13.00 7.66 -9.64
CA PHE A 26 13.22 7.18 -11.00
C PHE A 26 12.63 8.14 -12.02
N ASP A 27 13.05 7.97 -13.28
CA ASP A 27 12.60 8.84 -14.37
C ASP A 27 11.24 8.41 -14.92
N THR A 28 10.87 7.15 -14.68
CA THR A 28 9.60 6.57 -15.11
C THR A 28 8.92 5.81 -13.97
N ASP A 29 7.59 5.75 -14.06
CA ASP A 29 6.73 4.92 -13.22
C ASP A 29 7.15 3.44 -13.24
N ASN A 30 7.39 2.89 -14.43
CA ASN A 30 7.76 1.50 -14.64
C ASN A 30 9.08 1.14 -13.94
N GLU A 31 10.09 2.01 -13.99
CA GLU A 31 11.34 1.80 -13.25
C GLU A 31 11.11 1.76 -11.74
N ALA A 32 10.22 2.63 -11.22
CA ALA A 32 9.86 2.62 -9.80
C ALA A 32 9.12 1.34 -9.41
N ILE A 33 8.18 0.87 -10.25
CA ILE A 33 7.42 -0.36 -10.05
C ILE A 33 8.33 -1.59 -10.09
N GLU A 34 9.18 -1.72 -11.11
CA GLU A 34 10.12 -2.83 -11.24
C GLU A 34 11.10 -2.89 -10.06
N TYR A 35 11.61 -1.73 -9.64
CA TYR A 35 12.48 -1.62 -8.47
C TYR A 35 11.76 -2.05 -7.20
N GLY A 36 10.54 -1.55 -7.00
CA GLY A 36 9.71 -1.84 -5.85
C GLY A 36 9.35 -3.31 -5.73
N LEU A 37 8.80 -3.92 -6.77
CA LEU A 37 8.48 -5.35 -6.80
C LEU A 37 9.70 -6.21 -6.44
N LYS A 38 10.89 -5.82 -6.91
CA LYS A 38 12.14 -6.51 -6.56
C LYS A 38 12.50 -6.39 -5.07
N LEU A 39 12.21 -5.27 -4.42
CA LEU A 39 12.42 -5.14 -2.97
C LEU A 39 11.48 -6.06 -2.17
N GLU A 40 10.28 -6.26 -2.68
CA GLU A 40 9.22 -7.07 -2.05
C GLU A 40 9.28 -8.55 -2.45
N ASP A 41 10.34 -8.99 -3.15
CA ASP A 41 10.48 -10.33 -3.74
C ASP A 41 9.29 -10.76 -4.64
N ALA A 42 8.53 -9.78 -5.14
CA ALA A 42 7.38 -9.95 -6.01
C ALA A 42 7.77 -9.89 -7.50
N LYS A 43 6.89 -10.39 -8.37
CA LYS A 43 7.10 -10.38 -9.83
C LYS A 43 6.05 -9.51 -10.51
N GLN A 44 6.32 -9.11 -11.74
CA GLN A 44 5.32 -8.42 -12.58
C GLN A 44 4.03 -9.24 -12.74
N SER A 45 4.13 -10.57 -12.79
CA SER A 45 2.99 -11.49 -12.83
C SER A 45 2.15 -11.53 -11.55
N ASP A 46 2.62 -10.89 -10.49
CA ASP A 46 1.89 -10.73 -9.23
C ASP A 46 1.11 -9.42 -9.16
N VAL A 47 1.36 -8.48 -10.06
CA VAL A 47 0.56 -7.27 -10.21
C VAL A 47 -0.85 -7.64 -10.66
N LEU A 48 -1.83 -7.22 -9.88
CA LEU A 48 -3.26 -7.41 -10.14
C LEU A 48 -3.81 -6.27 -11.00
N GLY A 49 -3.28 -5.06 -10.81
CA GLY A 49 -3.55 -3.90 -11.65
C GLY A 49 -3.05 -2.60 -11.03
N GLU A 50 -3.35 -1.51 -11.71
CA GLU A 50 -2.93 -0.16 -11.34
C GLU A 50 -4.16 0.76 -11.32
N MET A 51 -4.20 1.69 -10.37
CA MET A 51 -5.34 2.57 -10.20
C MET A 51 -4.91 4.01 -9.98
N GLU A 52 -5.55 4.92 -10.71
CA GLU A 52 -5.50 6.35 -10.42
C GLU A 52 -6.78 6.78 -9.71
N ASN A 53 -6.66 7.28 -8.49
CA ASN A 53 -7.80 7.83 -7.78
C ASN A 53 -7.40 8.97 -6.86
N GLY A 54 -8.24 10.00 -6.78
CA GLY A 54 -7.90 11.24 -6.09
C GLY A 54 -6.66 11.95 -6.66
N GLY A 55 -6.15 11.58 -7.83
CA GLY A 55 -4.85 12.07 -8.32
C GLY A 55 -3.64 11.48 -7.59
N GLU A 56 -3.80 10.29 -6.99
CA GLU A 56 -2.70 9.40 -6.60
C GLU A 56 -2.70 8.19 -7.54
N HIS A 57 -1.51 7.64 -7.76
CA HIS A 57 -1.29 6.40 -8.50
C HIS A 57 -0.95 5.27 -7.54
N PHE A 58 -1.59 4.12 -7.77
CA PHE A 58 -1.42 2.92 -6.94
C PHE A 58 -1.13 1.69 -7.79
N VAL A 59 -0.31 0.80 -7.25
CA VAL A 59 -0.17 -0.58 -7.75
C VAL A 59 -0.69 -1.53 -6.70
N VAL A 60 -1.54 -2.47 -7.13
CA VAL A 60 -2.08 -3.53 -6.30
C VAL A 60 -1.53 -4.85 -6.78
N TYR A 61 -0.93 -5.63 -5.88
CA TYR A 61 -0.24 -6.87 -6.23
C TYR A 61 -0.41 -7.95 -5.16
N LYS A 62 -0.20 -9.21 -5.54
CA LYS A 62 -0.13 -10.33 -4.60
C LYS A 62 1.18 -10.26 -3.84
N ASP A 63 1.09 -10.11 -2.53
CA ASP A 63 2.25 -10.03 -1.64
C ASP A 63 2.78 -11.46 -1.38
N PRO A 64 4.03 -11.78 -1.75
CA PRO A 64 4.63 -13.09 -1.53
C PRO A 64 5.04 -13.26 -0.05
N VAL A 65 4.06 -13.24 0.86
CA VAL A 65 4.32 -13.45 2.29
C VAL A 65 4.76 -14.91 2.50
N PRO A 66 5.95 -15.17 3.06
CA PRO A 66 6.61 -16.48 2.99
C PRO A 66 5.99 -17.59 3.85
N ASP A 67 5.15 -17.28 4.85
CA ASP A 67 4.74 -18.25 5.88
C ASP A 67 3.23 -18.41 6.09
N GLU A 68 2.39 -17.85 5.21
CA GLU A 68 0.94 -17.82 5.41
C GLU A 68 0.21 -18.56 4.30
N ASP A 69 -0.44 -19.68 4.64
CA ASP A 69 -1.39 -20.31 3.74
C ASP A 69 -2.46 -19.28 3.30
N GLY A 70 -2.54 -18.94 2.02
CA GLY A 70 -3.53 -17.96 1.55
C GLY A 70 -3.03 -17.07 0.42
N ILE A 71 -3.81 -16.04 0.12
CA ILE A 71 -3.42 -14.95 -0.81
C ILE A 71 -3.43 -13.64 -0.01
N ALA A 72 -2.27 -12.99 0.05
CA ALA A 72 -2.12 -11.65 0.57
C ALA A 72 -2.10 -10.64 -0.60
N ILE A 73 -2.72 -9.49 -0.38
CA ILE A 73 -2.77 -8.38 -1.33
C ILE A 73 -2.13 -7.18 -0.66
N ALA A 74 -1.19 -6.56 -1.36
CA ALA A 74 -0.55 -5.31 -0.97
C ALA A 74 -0.97 -4.21 -1.93
N THR A 75 -1.08 -3.00 -1.38
CA THR A 75 -1.26 -1.76 -2.16
C THR A 75 -0.11 -0.83 -1.87
N VAL A 76 0.50 -0.29 -2.93
CA VAL A 76 1.58 0.69 -2.84
C VAL A 76 1.18 1.96 -3.58
N ASN A 77 1.66 3.10 -3.13
CA ASN A 77 1.55 4.37 -3.85
C ASN A 77 2.80 4.56 -4.72
N ILE A 78 2.60 4.93 -5.98
CA ILE A 78 3.67 5.44 -6.83
C ILE A 78 3.71 6.95 -6.61
N ALA A 79 4.65 7.38 -5.77
CA ALA A 79 4.82 8.79 -5.46
C ALA A 79 5.36 9.52 -6.69
N GLU A 80 4.79 10.67 -7.02
CA GLU A 80 5.27 11.54 -8.09
C GLU A 80 5.72 12.89 -7.53
N GLU A 81 6.96 13.30 -7.82
CA GLU A 81 7.47 14.62 -7.48
C GLU A 81 8.41 15.13 -8.56
N ASN A 82 8.19 16.35 -9.06
CA ASN A 82 9.03 16.98 -10.09
C ASN A 82 9.24 16.10 -11.35
N GLY A 83 8.23 15.32 -11.74
CA GLY A 83 8.28 14.38 -12.87
C GLY A 83 9.17 13.16 -12.62
N LYS A 84 9.43 12.83 -11.35
CA LYS A 84 10.10 11.60 -10.92
C LYS A 84 9.13 10.73 -10.14
N TYR A 85 9.40 9.43 -10.16
CA TYR A 85 8.50 8.42 -9.60
C TYR A 85 9.22 7.58 -8.55
N ALA A 86 8.49 7.12 -7.53
CA ALA A 86 9.07 6.27 -6.50
C ALA A 86 8.06 5.30 -5.90
N TRP A 87 8.55 4.12 -5.51
CA TRP A 87 7.78 3.11 -4.78
C TRP A 87 7.65 3.52 -3.31
N TYR A 88 6.46 3.96 -2.89
CA TYR A 88 6.17 4.34 -1.51
C TYR A 88 5.26 3.30 -0.83
N ARG A 89 5.87 2.48 0.03
CA ARG A 89 5.21 1.42 0.80
C ARG A 89 4.85 1.91 2.21
N ALA A 90 3.56 1.92 2.54
CA ALA A 90 3.03 2.30 3.86
C ALA A 90 2.71 1.08 4.77
N ASP A 91 3.29 -0.09 4.50
CA ASP A 91 2.98 -1.38 5.16
C ASP A 91 1.51 -1.83 5.06
N SER A 92 0.81 -1.41 4.00
CA SER A 92 -0.61 -1.74 3.76
C SER A 92 -0.78 -3.06 3.01
N TYR A 93 -1.02 -4.15 3.72
CA TYR A 93 -1.42 -5.43 3.12
C TYR A 93 -2.56 -6.10 3.91
N VAL A 94 -3.26 -7.01 3.24
CA VAL A 94 -4.32 -7.82 3.86
C VAL A 94 -4.33 -9.22 3.26
N LYS A 95 -4.69 -10.20 4.08
CA LYS A 95 -4.95 -11.57 3.63
C LYS A 95 -6.42 -11.74 3.25
N ILE A 96 -6.68 -12.22 2.03
CA ILE A 96 -8.05 -12.34 1.49
C ILE A 96 -8.59 -13.78 1.40
N THR A 97 -7.72 -14.79 1.48
CA THR A 97 -8.13 -16.21 1.45
C THR A 97 -7.26 -17.07 2.37
N ASP A 98 -7.80 -18.20 2.83
CA ASP A 98 -7.08 -19.31 3.48
C ASP A 98 -7.09 -20.56 2.56
N LYS A 99 -6.43 -21.66 2.96
CA LYS A 99 -6.22 -22.97 2.28
C LYS A 99 -7.32 -23.54 1.35
N ASN A 100 -8.57 -23.07 1.40
CA ASN A 100 -9.65 -23.52 0.54
C ASN A 100 -10.50 -22.34 0.00
N PRO A 101 -10.15 -21.80 -1.19
CA PRO A 101 -10.76 -20.58 -1.74
C PRO A 101 -12.25 -20.71 -2.08
N GLN A 102 -12.82 -21.93 -2.11
CA GLN A 102 -14.24 -22.14 -2.40
C GLN A 102 -15.18 -21.81 -1.21
N HIS A 103 -14.65 -21.58 0.00
CA HIS A 103 -15.49 -21.49 1.21
C HIS A 103 -15.34 -20.22 2.06
N ASN A 104 -14.32 -19.39 1.84
CA ASN A 104 -14.05 -18.22 2.69
C ASN A 104 -13.83 -16.94 1.87
N ILE A 105 -14.76 -16.62 0.98
CA ILE A 105 -14.73 -15.36 0.22
C ILE A 105 -15.14 -14.24 1.17
N ARG A 106 -14.16 -13.47 1.67
CA ARG A 106 -14.41 -12.26 2.44
C ARG A 106 -13.94 -11.07 1.64
N GLN A 107 -14.87 -10.18 1.31
CA GLN A 107 -14.48 -8.79 1.07
C GLN A 107 -13.79 -8.30 2.34
N VAL A 108 -12.62 -7.71 2.17
CA VAL A 108 -11.89 -7.05 3.24
C VAL A 108 -11.62 -5.61 2.85
N SER A 109 -11.41 -4.79 3.85
CA SER A 109 -10.95 -3.42 3.66
C SER A 109 -9.81 -3.10 4.61
N TYR A 110 -8.88 -2.27 4.15
CA TYR A 110 -7.73 -1.84 4.94
C TYR A 110 -7.25 -0.47 4.48
N ASP A 111 -6.65 0.27 5.41
CA ASP A 111 -6.19 1.63 5.16
C ASP A 111 -4.82 1.63 4.47
N THR A 112 -4.60 2.62 3.62
CA THR A 112 -3.30 2.96 3.08
C THR A 112 -3.11 4.47 3.07
N LYS A 113 -1.85 4.89 3.15
CA LYS A 113 -1.46 6.30 3.13
C LYS A 113 -0.49 6.52 1.98
N THR A 114 -0.63 7.63 1.27
CA THR A 114 0.28 7.99 0.18
C THR A 114 1.45 8.82 0.67
N HIS A 115 2.46 8.97 -0.20
CA HIS A 115 3.63 9.80 0.11
C HIS A 115 3.24 11.27 0.35
N SER A 116 2.21 11.76 -0.34
CA SER A 116 1.65 13.10 -0.13
C SER A 116 0.87 13.26 1.20
N GLY A 117 0.75 12.18 1.97
CA GLY A 117 0.13 12.16 3.29
C GLY A 117 -1.37 11.88 3.30
N ARG A 118 -1.97 11.58 2.14
CA ARG A 118 -3.41 11.37 1.98
C ARG A 118 -3.82 9.95 2.36
N ASP A 119 -4.96 9.83 3.00
CA ASP A 119 -5.52 8.55 3.45
C ASP A 119 -6.51 7.97 2.45
N PHE A 120 -6.40 6.66 2.23
CA PHE A 120 -7.21 5.89 1.29
C PHE A 120 -7.67 4.58 1.95
N LEU A 121 -8.84 4.13 1.54
CA LEU A 121 -9.38 2.83 1.91
C LEU A 121 -9.28 1.90 0.70
N VAL A 122 -8.64 0.76 0.89
CA VAL A 122 -8.56 -0.29 -0.11
C VAL A 122 -9.61 -1.33 0.20
N TYR A 123 -10.36 -1.74 -0.82
CA TYR A 123 -11.21 -2.90 -0.80
C TYR A 123 -10.59 -3.99 -1.66
N ALA A 124 -10.62 -5.22 -1.18
CA ALA A 124 -10.19 -6.36 -1.97
C ALA A 124 -10.99 -7.61 -1.62
N GLY A 125 -11.05 -8.54 -2.58
CA GLY A 125 -11.70 -9.81 -2.37
C GLY A 125 -11.62 -10.69 -3.60
N TYR A 126 -12.48 -11.71 -3.64
CA TYR A 126 -12.58 -12.64 -4.75
C TYR A 126 -14.02 -12.67 -5.25
N THR A 127 -14.20 -12.76 -6.57
CA THR A 127 -15.49 -12.93 -7.21
C THR A 127 -15.41 -13.97 -8.33
N LYS A 128 -16.54 -14.61 -8.61
CA LYS A 128 -16.72 -15.44 -9.83
C LYS A 128 -17.52 -14.70 -10.90
N ASP A 129 -18.07 -13.56 -10.55
CA ASP A 129 -18.87 -12.73 -11.45
C ASP A 129 -17.93 -11.88 -12.31
N GLU A 130 -18.37 -11.56 -13.52
CA GLU A 130 -17.60 -10.73 -14.47
C GLU A 130 -17.51 -9.25 -14.02
N SER A 131 -18.30 -8.85 -13.02
CA SER A 131 -18.31 -7.51 -12.44
C SER A 131 -18.74 -7.59 -10.98
N ILE A 132 -18.28 -6.64 -10.16
CA ILE A 132 -18.73 -6.52 -8.77
C ILE A 132 -18.85 -5.04 -8.40
N THR A 133 -20.00 -4.72 -7.79
CA THR A 133 -20.25 -3.41 -7.21
C THR A 133 -19.96 -3.46 -5.72
N LEU A 134 -19.12 -2.54 -5.24
CA LEU A 134 -18.80 -2.37 -3.83
C LEU A 134 -19.60 -1.22 -3.26
N GLU A 135 -20.28 -1.45 -2.14
CA GLU A 135 -20.90 -0.39 -1.36
C GLU A 135 -19.85 0.25 -0.46
N THR A 136 -19.59 1.53 -0.66
CA THR A 136 -18.62 2.31 0.12
C THR A 136 -19.30 3.49 0.80
N PRO A 137 -18.65 4.13 1.80
CA PRO A 137 -19.19 5.36 2.40
C PRO A 137 -19.50 6.46 1.37
N GLU A 138 -18.79 6.48 0.24
CA GLU A 138 -18.95 7.47 -0.84
C GLU A 138 -19.98 7.06 -1.90
N GLY A 139 -20.60 5.90 -1.74
CA GLY A 139 -21.56 5.31 -2.68
C GLY A 139 -21.08 4.01 -3.31
N SER A 140 -21.84 3.53 -4.28
CA SER A 140 -21.55 2.30 -5.00
C SER A 140 -20.48 2.53 -6.08
N ILE A 141 -19.43 1.71 -6.10
CA ILE A 141 -18.36 1.75 -7.10
C ILE A 141 -18.20 0.40 -7.79
N GLN A 142 -17.71 0.39 -9.03
CA GLN A 142 -17.28 -0.83 -9.69
C GLN A 142 -15.82 -1.12 -9.31
N ALA A 143 -15.54 -2.35 -8.88
CA ALA A 143 -14.17 -2.78 -8.62
C ALA A 143 -13.45 -3.18 -9.91
N GLU A 144 -12.13 -3.05 -9.91
CA GLU A 144 -11.28 -3.68 -10.91
C GLU A 144 -11.14 -5.17 -10.60
N ILE A 145 -11.08 -6.02 -11.62
CA ILE A 145 -10.98 -7.47 -11.49
C ILE A 145 -9.81 -7.96 -12.32
N ASP A 146 -8.88 -8.68 -11.71
CA ASP A 146 -7.91 -9.48 -12.45
C ASP A 146 -8.63 -10.74 -12.98
N PRO A 147 -8.86 -10.85 -14.29
CA PRO A 147 -9.64 -11.94 -14.86
C PRO A 147 -8.93 -13.30 -14.71
N SER A 148 -7.61 -13.31 -14.50
CA SER A 148 -6.85 -14.56 -14.37
C SER A 148 -7.06 -15.24 -13.03
N THR A 149 -7.27 -14.47 -11.97
CA THR A 149 -7.45 -14.97 -10.60
C THR A 149 -8.85 -14.78 -10.05
N GLY A 150 -9.67 -13.88 -10.60
CA GLY A 150 -10.96 -13.47 -10.04
C GLY A 150 -10.82 -12.60 -8.79
N ILE A 151 -9.60 -12.14 -8.48
CA ILE A 151 -9.36 -11.17 -7.41
C ILE A 151 -9.83 -9.81 -7.89
N TYR A 152 -10.63 -9.14 -7.07
CA TYR A 152 -11.04 -7.77 -7.32
C TYR A 152 -10.43 -6.82 -6.30
N PHE A 153 -10.26 -5.56 -6.69
CA PHE A 153 -9.82 -4.49 -5.80
C PHE A 153 -10.37 -3.12 -6.18
N SER A 154 -10.33 -2.20 -5.22
CA SER A 154 -10.54 -0.77 -5.46
C SER A 154 -9.85 0.04 -4.38
N VAL A 155 -9.30 1.20 -4.75
CA VAL A 155 -8.64 2.14 -3.85
C VAL A 155 -9.42 3.45 -3.91
N ILE A 156 -9.98 3.89 -2.78
CA ILE A 156 -10.80 5.11 -2.71
C ILE A 156 -10.24 6.11 -1.70
N PRO A 157 -10.32 7.41 -1.98
CA PRO A 157 -9.93 8.43 -1.01
C PRO A 157 -10.87 8.41 0.20
N VAL A 158 -10.31 8.55 1.40
CA VAL A 158 -11.10 8.85 2.60
C VAL A 158 -11.37 10.36 2.61
N ARG A 159 -12.65 10.78 2.55
CA ARG A 159 -12.98 12.20 2.67
C ARG A 159 -12.75 12.68 4.10
N GLU A 160 -12.03 13.79 4.23
CA GLU A 160 -11.93 14.58 5.47
C GLU A 160 -13.19 15.44 5.70
#